data_AF-A0A497KBB2-F1
#
_entry.id   AF-A0A497KBB2-F1
#
_cell.length_a   1.000
_cell.length_b   1.000
_cell.length_c   1.000
_cell.angle_alpha   90.00
_cell.angle_beta   90.00
_cell.angle_gamma   90.00
#
_symmetry.space_group_name_H-M   'P 1'
#
loop_
_entity.id
_entity.type
_entity.pdbx_description
1 polymer ?
#
loop_
_entity_poly.entity_id
_entity_poly.type
_entity_poly.pdbx_seq_one_letter_code
_entity_poly.pdbx_strand_id
1 'polypeptide(L)' 'LYERVKPYVLASYGEIDIEYYIKKQIAPAALRILSMFGVKEKDILSSVQKARKPRTLTDFFMGS' A
#
# COMPACT_ATOMS: atom_id res chain seq x y z
N LEU A 1 -6.50 5.67 23.95
CA LEU A 1 -6.84 4.96 22.68
C LEU A 1 -8.15 5.44 22.04
N TYR A 2 -9.11 5.99 22.82
CA TYR A 2 -10.45 6.39 22.33
C TYR A 2 -10.60 7.82 21.78
N GLU A 3 -9.55 8.66 21.79
CA GLU A 3 -9.68 10.08 21.41
C GLU A 3 -9.72 10.35 19.89
N ARG A 4 -9.56 9.33 19.03
CA ARG A 4 -9.42 9.54 17.57
C ARG A 4 -10.59 9.03 16.73
N VAL A 5 -11.76 8.83 17.32
CA VAL A 5 -12.93 8.29 16.60
C VAL A 5 -14.05 9.34 16.58
N LYS A 6 -14.21 10.02 15.44
CA LYS A 6 -15.39 10.83 15.16
C LYS A 6 -16.50 9.93 14.58
N PRO A 7 -17.76 10.09 15.00
CA PRO A 7 -18.90 9.47 14.32
C PRO A 7 -18.89 9.81 12.83
N TYR A 8 -19.24 8.85 11.97
CA TYR A 8 -19.23 9.03 10.51
C TYR A 8 -20.02 10.28 10.05
N VAL A 9 -21.11 10.58 10.75
CA VAL A 9 -22.00 11.74 10.48
C VAL A 9 -21.27 13.09 10.66
N LEU A 10 -20.19 13.13 11.43
CA LEU A 10 -19.41 14.33 11.73
C LEU A 10 -18.02 14.31 11.06
N ALA A 11 -17.71 13.26 10.31
CA ALA A 11 -16.42 13.11 9.63
C ALA A 11 -16.49 13.77 8.25
N SER A 12 -15.55 14.67 7.97
CA SER A 12 -15.33 15.17 6.60
C SER A 12 -14.21 14.38 5.94
N TYR A 13 -14.30 14.14 4.63
CA TYR A 13 -13.31 13.34 3.87
C TYR A 13 -11.86 13.86 4.01
N GLY A 14 -11.67 15.16 4.28
CA GLY A 14 -10.34 15.77 4.46
C GLY A 14 -9.66 15.46 5.80
N GLU A 15 -10.39 14.94 6.79
CA GLU A 15 -9.85 14.61 8.11
C GLU A 15 -9.49 13.12 8.28
N ILE A 16 -9.70 12.30 7.24
CA ILE A 16 -9.44 10.87 7.30
C ILE A 16 -7.95 10.62 7.13
N ASP A 17 -7.32 10.06 8.17
CA ASP A 17 -5.93 9.59 8.12
C ASP A 17 -5.85 8.31 7.27
N ILE A 18 -5.64 8.48 5.97
CA ILE A 18 -5.54 7.38 5.01
C ILE A 18 -4.39 6.43 5.37
N GLU A 19 -3.25 6.95 5.84
CA GLU A 19 -2.12 6.12 6.24
C GLU A 19 -2.47 5.19 7.40
N TYR A 20 -3.27 5.66 8.36
CA TYR A 20 -3.74 4.86 9.47
C TYR A 20 -4.52 3.62 8.99
N TYR A 21 -5.45 3.81 8.06
CA TYR A 21 -6.27 2.71 7.51
C TYR A 21 -5.44 1.76 6.64
N ILE A 22 -4.50 2.28 5.85
CA ILE A 22 -3.58 1.46 5.06
C ILE A 22 -2.75 0.56 5.97
N LYS A 23 -2.11 1.12 6.99
CA LYS A 23 -1.20 0.38 7.88
C LYS A 23 -1.93 -0.55 8.84
N LYS A 24 -3.09 -0.14 9.37
CA LYS A 24 -3.77 -0.90 10.43
C LYS A 24 -4.89 -1.82 9.96
N GLN A 25 -5.40 -1.63 8.74
CA GLN A 25 -6.52 -2.44 8.24
C GLN A 25 -6.18 -3.11 6.92
N ILE A 26 -5.81 -2.34 5.90
CA ILE A 26 -5.66 -2.86 4.53
C ILE A 26 -4.44 -3.78 4.42
N ALA A 27 -3.26 -3.33 4.88
CA ALA A 27 -2.04 -4.14 4.81
C ALA A 27 -2.15 -5.44 5.63
N PRO A 28 -2.63 -5.44 6.90
CA PRO A 28 -2.84 -6.67 7.64
C PRO A 28 -3.86 -7.61 6.99
N ALA A 29 -4.94 -7.08 6.39
CA ALA A 29 -5.92 -7.90 5.70
C ALA A 29 -5.35 -8.59 4.46
N ALA A 30 -4.58 -7.86 3.63
CA ALA A 30 -3.94 -8.41 2.44
C ALA A 30 -2.85 -9.44 2.80
N LEU A 31 -2.03 -9.17 3.82
CA LEU A 31 -0.96 -10.07 4.24
C LEU A 31 -1.44 -11.44 4.73
N ARG A 32 -2.66 -11.53 5.28
CA ARG A 32 -3.26 -12.83 5.66
C ARG A 32 -3.29 -13.83 4.50
N ILE A 33 -3.44 -13.34 3.26
CA ILE A 33 -3.44 -14.17 2.06
C ILE A 33 -2.05 -14.15 1.41
N LEU A 34 -1.50 -12.96 1.20
CA LEU A 34 -0.27 -12.78 0.40
C LEU A 34 0.99 -13.34 1.07
N SER A 35 1.01 -13.47 2.41
CA SER A 35 2.12 -14.09 3.12
C SER A 35 2.35 -15.55 2.73
N MET A 36 1.30 -16.28 2.34
CA MET A 36 1.41 -17.65 1.82
C MET A 36 2.22 -17.71 0.51
N PHE A 37 2.30 -16.60 -0.21
CA PHE A 37 3.07 -16.44 -1.44
C PHE A 37 4.43 -15.74 -1.21
N GLY A 38 4.86 -15.60 0.05
CA GLY A 38 6.14 -15.00 0.42
C GLY A 38 6.18 -13.47 0.39
N VAL A 39 5.03 -12.81 0.20
CA VAL A 39 4.94 -11.34 0.21
C VAL A 39 5.06 -10.81 1.64
N LYS A 40 5.90 -9.79 1.84
CA LYS A 40 6.11 -9.14 3.14
C LYS A 40 5.42 -7.78 3.18
N GLU A 41 5.15 -7.27 4.38
CA GLU A 41 4.48 -5.97 4.58
C GLU A 41 5.17 -4.83 3.82
N LYS A 42 6.51 -4.82 3.86
CA LYS A 42 7.32 -3.86 3.11
C LYS A 42 7.06 -3.92 1.61
N ASP A 43 6.73 -5.07 1.03
CA ASP A 43 6.50 -5.21 -0.40
C ASP A 43 5.17 -4.55 -0.80
N ILE A 44 4.19 -4.52 0.12
CA ILE A 44 2.91 -3.82 -0.05
C ILE A 44 3.10 -2.31 0.17
N LEU A 45 3.75 -1.91 1.26
CA LEU A 45 3.92 -0.49 1.62
C LEU A 45 4.94 0.25 0.73
N SER A 46 5.93 -0.44 0.17
CA SER A 46 6.93 0.15 -0.73
C SER A 46 6.57 0.06 -2.23
N SER A 47 5.46 -0.61 -2.56
CA SER A 47 5.01 -0.81 -3.95
C SER A 47 4.74 0.49 -4.70
N VAL A 48 4.39 1.57 -4.00
CA VAL A 48 4.19 2.90 -4.59
C VAL A 48 5.46 3.43 -5.28
N GLN A 49 6.66 3.00 -4.84
CA GLN A 49 7.94 3.45 -5.41
C GLN A 49 8.54 2.48 -6.45
N LYS A 50 7.95 1.29 -6.64
CA LYS A 50 8.49 0.22 -7.49
C LYS A 50 7.43 -0.39 -8.41
N ALA A 51 6.59 0.42 -9.03
CA ALA A 51 6.15 0.11 -10.39
C ALA A 51 7.39 0.21 -11.30
N ARG A 52 8.31 -0.76 -11.17
CA ARG A 52 9.45 -0.92 -12.07
C ARG A 52 8.81 -1.10 -13.43
N LYS A 53 8.88 -0.07 -14.27
CA LYS A 53 8.52 -0.19 -15.68
C LYS A 53 9.20 -1.47 -16.18
N PRO A 54 8.46 -2.49 -16.62
CA PRO A 54 9.09 -3.72 -17.06
C PRO A 54 10.09 -3.35 -18.15
N ARG A 55 11.35 -3.77 -17.99
CA ARG A 55 12.39 -3.51 -19.00
C ARG A 55 11.89 -4.07 -20.31
N THR A 56 11.81 -3.24 -21.33
CA THR A 56 11.33 -3.67 -22.64
C THR A 56 12.47 -4.29 -23.43
N LEU A 57 12.13 -5.04 -24.48
CA LEU A 57 13.14 -5.54 -25.42
C LEU A 57 13.94 -4.41 -26.07
N THR A 58 13.32 -3.23 -26.28
CA THR A 58 14.01 -2.05 -26.79
C THR A 58 15.10 -1.56 -25.82
N ASP A 59 14.86 -1.62 -24.51
CA ASP A 59 15.85 -1.24 -23.49
C ASP A 59 17.08 -2.17 -23.50
N PHE A 60 16.94 -3.42 -23.95
CA PHE A 60 18.04 -4.38 -24.07
C PHE A 60 18.92 -4.10 -25.30
N PHE A 61 18.30 -3.79 -26.45
CA PHE A 61 19.03 -3.57 -27.70
C PHE A 61 19.64 -2.17 -27.83
N MET A 62 19.18 -1.19 -27.06
CA MET A 62 19.67 0.20 -27.12
C MET A 62 20.82 0.52 -26.14
N GLY A 63 21.28 -0.47 -25.36
CA GLY A 63 22.29 -0.29 -24.30
C GLY A 63 23.72 -0.70 -24.66
N SER A 64 24.09 -0.77 -25.95
CA SER A 64 25.48 -1.00 -26.41
C SER A 64 26.17 0.32 -26.79
#